data_AF-A0A094FWD8-F1
#
_entry.id   AF-A0A094FWD8-F1
#
_cell.length_a   1.000
_cell.length_b   1.000
_cell.length_c   1.000
_cell.angle_alpha   90.00
_cell.angle_beta   90.00
_cell.angle_gamma   90.00
#
_symmetry.space_group_name_H-M   'P 1'
#
loop_
_entity.id
_entity.type
_entity.pdbx_description
1 polymer ?
#
loop_
_entity_poly.entity_id
_entity_poly.type
_entity_poly.pdbx_seq_one_letter_code
_entity_poly.pdbx_strand_id
1 'polypeptide(L)'
;MTAAMQQIAATIIPDLVPKTLQVGKAANAQGRIFHFSVVEFVEGNLLEDVWQLLSADEQGSVVTELVEALQKLHSVRLSNKMAQETLRKMLCEDGEKLQSLLETPGVFGGPHTGVLNDGHALLHAIMEKRKLRKPFCTMESADDSHDVSIQSSFEDMGSIVIKNADIGKWQGESVLCHNDLTPRNLILRSRASADDPNENHRELTRDNDPFVGWTRSSQDEPLSEFSSAAFEKLVDDLVKEMAARRESKAK
;
A
#
# COMPACT_ATOMS: atom_id res chain seq x y z
N MET A 1 -5.05 -2.05 10.05
CA MET A 1 -5.11 -0.72 9.39
C MET A 1 -5.14 -0.84 7.87
N THR A 2 -4.14 -1.43 7.23
CA THR A 2 -4.08 -1.58 5.75
C THR A 2 -5.37 -2.13 5.14
N ALA A 3 -5.91 -3.22 5.69
CA ALA A 3 -7.14 -3.80 5.16
C ALA A 3 -8.37 -2.89 5.32
N ALA A 4 -8.42 -2.08 6.37
CA ALA A 4 -9.48 -1.09 6.52
C ALA A 4 -9.34 0.05 5.50
N MET A 5 -8.11 0.51 5.24
CA MET A 5 -7.83 1.48 4.17
C MET A 5 -8.19 0.92 2.80
N GLN A 6 -7.85 -0.34 2.54
CA GLN A 6 -8.24 -1.06 1.32
C GLN A 6 -9.77 -1.09 1.17
N GLN A 7 -10.51 -1.42 2.23
CA GLN A 7 -11.96 -1.47 2.19
C GLN A 7 -12.60 -0.09 1.96
N ILE A 8 -12.03 0.97 2.55
CA ILE A 8 -12.44 2.35 2.29
C ILE A 8 -12.21 2.69 0.82
N ALA A 9 -11.02 2.42 0.29
CA ALA A 9 -10.69 2.70 -1.11
C ALA A 9 -11.56 1.91 -2.09
N ALA A 10 -11.81 0.63 -1.83
CA ALA A 10 -12.71 -0.21 -2.62
C ALA A 10 -14.17 0.27 -2.61
N THR A 11 -14.56 1.09 -1.62
CA THR A 11 -15.90 1.71 -1.61
C THR A 11 -15.97 2.93 -2.54
N ILE A 12 -14.83 3.58 -2.80
CA ILE A 12 -14.73 4.87 -3.48
C ILE A 12 -14.34 4.71 -4.95
N ILE A 13 -13.47 3.75 -5.23
CA ILE A 13 -13.02 3.35 -6.57
C ILE A 13 -13.10 1.82 -6.71
N PRO A 14 -14.32 1.24 -6.66
CA PRO A 14 -14.53 -0.21 -6.63
C PRO A 14 -13.98 -0.95 -7.84
N ASP A 15 -13.83 -0.26 -8.97
CA ASP A 15 -13.35 -0.85 -10.22
C ASP A 15 -11.81 -0.93 -10.30
N LEU A 16 -11.12 -0.19 -9.43
CA LEU A 16 -9.66 -0.06 -9.44
C LEU A 16 -8.98 -0.74 -8.26
N VAL A 17 -9.73 -0.94 -7.17
CA VAL A 17 -9.18 -1.46 -5.92
C VAL A 17 -9.75 -2.86 -5.68
N PRO A 18 -8.91 -3.91 -5.67
CA PRO A 18 -9.40 -5.26 -5.45
C PRO A 18 -10.09 -5.39 -4.11
N LYS A 19 -11.19 -6.15 -4.11
CA LYS A 19 -12.03 -6.35 -2.93
C LYS A 19 -11.25 -7.08 -1.84
N THR A 20 -11.46 -6.65 -0.60
CA THR A 20 -10.99 -7.41 0.57
C THR A 20 -11.96 -8.55 0.85
N LEU A 21 -11.47 -9.79 0.79
CA LEU A 21 -12.25 -11.01 1.01
C LEU A 21 -12.24 -11.42 2.48
N GLN A 22 -11.08 -11.29 3.13
CA GLN A 22 -10.91 -11.68 4.53
C GLN A 22 -9.83 -10.84 5.19
N VAL A 23 -9.99 -10.60 6.49
CA VAL A 23 -8.95 -10.05 7.37
C VAL A 23 -8.84 -10.92 8.61
N GLY A 24 -7.67 -10.97 9.24
CA GLY A 24 -7.53 -11.70 10.48
C GLY A 24 -6.16 -11.58 11.11
N LYS A 25 -5.99 -12.36 12.18
CA LYS A 25 -4.74 -12.53 12.93
C LYS A 25 -4.28 -13.97 12.81
N ALA A 26 -3.00 -14.18 12.56
CA ALA A 26 -2.36 -15.49 12.59
C ALA A 26 -1.17 -15.44 13.54
N ALA A 27 -0.90 -16.53 14.27
CA ALA A 27 0.30 -16.66 15.07
C ALA A 27 1.25 -17.67 14.42
N ASN A 28 2.54 -17.38 14.41
CA ASN A 28 3.53 -18.41 14.06
C ASN A 28 3.84 -19.32 15.26
N ALA A 29 4.65 -20.36 15.04
CA ALA A 29 5.06 -21.31 16.08
C ALA A 29 5.77 -20.67 17.29
N GLN A 30 6.33 -19.46 17.14
CA GLN A 30 6.95 -18.70 18.23
C GLN A 30 5.95 -17.79 18.97
N GLY A 31 4.65 -17.89 18.68
CA GLY A 31 3.60 -17.05 19.27
C GLY A 31 3.58 -15.61 18.75
N ARG A 32 4.34 -15.29 17.69
CA ARG A 32 4.32 -13.95 17.09
C ARG A 32 3.04 -13.79 16.28
N ILE A 33 2.27 -12.74 16.60
CA ILE A 33 1.02 -12.41 15.93
C ILE A 33 1.30 -11.57 14.67
N PHE A 34 0.63 -11.93 13.59
CA PHE A 34 0.63 -11.25 12.30
C PHE A 34 -0.79 -10.90 11.92
N HIS A 35 -0.98 -9.68 11.45
CA HIS A 35 -2.22 -9.30 10.78
C HIS A 35 -2.13 -9.68 9.30
N PHE A 36 -3.18 -10.28 8.77
CA PHE A 36 -3.27 -10.61 7.35
C PHE A 36 -4.55 -10.05 6.72
N SER A 37 -4.50 -9.89 5.40
CA SER A 37 -5.63 -9.53 4.55
C SER A 37 -5.57 -10.38 3.29
N VAL A 38 -6.69 -10.96 2.90
CA VAL A 38 -6.88 -11.67 1.64
C VAL A 38 -7.66 -10.74 0.72
N VAL A 39 -7.12 -10.47 -0.46
CA VAL A 39 -7.73 -9.61 -1.48
C VAL A 39 -7.95 -10.39 -2.78
N GLU A 40 -8.87 -9.93 -3.61
CA GLU A 40 -9.03 -10.45 -4.98
C GLU A 40 -7.71 -10.37 -5.74
N PHE A 41 -7.41 -11.42 -6.50
CA PHE A 41 -6.29 -11.42 -7.43
C PHE A 41 -6.60 -10.50 -8.61
N VAL A 42 -5.61 -9.70 -9.03
CA VAL A 42 -5.73 -8.78 -10.17
C VAL A 42 -4.73 -9.21 -11.22
N GLU A 43 -5.24 -9.70 -12.35
CA GLU A 43 -4.40 -10.04 -13.50
C GLU A 43 -4.11 -8.80 -14.36
N GLY A 44 -2.85 -8.62 -14.74
CA GLY A 44 -2.41 -7.61 -15.68
C GLY A 44 -0.90 -7.42 -15.62
N ASN A 45 -0.41 -6.47 -16.40
CA ASN A 45 1.00 -6.09 -16.41
C ASN A 45 1.25 -4.92 -15.45
N LEU A 46 2.42 -4.86 -14.84
CA LEU A 46 2.80 -3.70 -14.05
C LEU A 46 2.99 -2.50 -15.00
N LEU A 47 2.50 -1.33 -14.58
CA LEU A 47 2.67 -0.10 -15.36
C LEU A 47 4.15 0.16 -15.69
N GLU A 48 5.05 -0.09 -14.75
CA GLU A 48 6.50 0.08 -14.94
C GLU A 48 7.07 -0.81 -16.05
N ASP A 49 6.53 -2.02 -16.22
CA ASP A 49 7.01 -2.97 -17.23
C ASP A 49 6.56 -2.59 -18.64
N VAL A 50 5.44 -1.88 -18.75
CA VAL A 50 4.79 -1.62 -20.04
C VAL A 50 4.70 -0.17 -20.44
N TRP A 51 5.08 0.78 -19.57
CA TRP A 51 4.96 2.21 -19.82
C TRP A 51 5.57 2.64 -21.16
N GLN A 52 6.78 2.13 -21.46
CA GLN A 52 7.51 2.43 -22.69
C GLN A 52 6.91 1.77 -23.94
N LEU A 53 6.02 0.79 -23.75
CA LEU A 53 5.30 0.09 -24.82
C LEU A 53 3.96 0.75 -25.14
N LEU A 54 3.48 1.66 -24.29
CA LEU A 54 2.26 2.42 -24.51
C LEU A 54 2.49 3.52 -25.55
N SER A 55 1.51 3.74 -26.42
CA SER A 55 1.45 4.93 -27.26
C SER A 55 1.25 6.19 -26.41
N ALA A 56 1.51 7.36 -27.00
CA ALA A 56 1.31 8.64 -26.31
C ALA A 56 -0.15 8.84 -25.86
N ASP A 57 -1.11 8.37 -26.67
CA ASP A 57 -2.53 8.48 -26.37
C ASP A 57 -2.92 7.56 -25.19
N GLU A 58 -2.41 6.32 -25.16
CA GLU A 58 -2.61 5.40 -24.03
C GLU A 58 -1.97 5.93 -22.74
N GLN A 59 -0.75 6.47 -22.81
CA GLN A 59 -0.12 7.13 -21.67
C GLN A 59 -0.99 8.29 -21.15
N GLY A 60 -1.55 9.09 -22.05
CA GLY A 60 -2.47 10.17 -21.72
C GLY A 60 -3.75 9.67 -21.02
N SER A 61 -4.35 8.57 -21.49
CA SER A 61 -5.51 7.95 -20.86
C SER A 61 -5.19 7.45 -19.45
N VAL A 62 -4.10 6.68 -19.30
CA VAL A 62 -3.68 6.13 -18.00
C VAL A 62 -3.42 7.23 -16.98
N VAL A 63 -2.78 8.33 -17.38
CA VAL A 63 -2.56 9.48 -16.49
C VAL A 63 -3.89 10.13 -16.10
N THR A 64 -4.83 10.27 -17.04
CA THR A 64 -6.16 10.84 -16.77
C THR A 64 -6.92 10.00 -15.75
N GLU A 65 -7.01 8.69 -15.97
CA GLU A 65 -7.66 7.76 -15.05
C GLU A 65 -7.01 7.74 -13.66
N LEU A 66 -5.68 7.80 -13.61
CA LEU A 66 -4.93 7.88 -12.35
C LEU A 66 -5.26 9.18 -11.59
N VAL A 67 -5.32 10.32 -12.28
CA VAL A 67 -5.67 11.61 -11.66
C VAL A 67 -7.09 11.56 -11.09
N GLU A 68 -8.04 11.01 -11.85
CA GLU A 68 -9.43 10.85 -11.37
C GLU A 68 -9.51 9.93 -10.14
N ALA A 69 -8.79 8.80 -10.16
CA ALA A 69 -8.72 7.88 -9.04
C ALA A 69 -8.13 8.56 -7.78
N LEU A 70 -7.03 9.31 -7.95
CA LEU A 70 -6.41 10.05 -6.86
C LEU A 70 -7.33 11.15 -6.32
N GLN A 71 -8.05 11.88 -7.18
CA GLN A 71 -9.04 12.86 -6.73
C GLN A 71 -10.13 12.22 -5.88
N LYS A 72 -10.65 11.06 -6.28
CA LYS A 72 -11.65 10.31 -5.52
C LYS A 72 -11.09 9.86 -4.16
N LEU A 73 -9.89 9.28 -4.13
CA LEU A 73 -9.24 8.91 -2.87
C LEU A 73 -8.98 10.13 -1.97
N HIS A 74 -8.51 11.23 -2.55
CA HIS A 74 -8.19 12.46 -1.82
C HIS A 74 -9.44 13.21 -1.34
N SER A 75 -10.63 12.89 -1.84
CA SER A 75 -11.89 13.40 -1.29
C SER A 75 -12.24 12.78 0.07
N VAL A 76 -11.62 11.65 0.42
CA VAL A 76 -11.87 10.94 1.67
C VAL A 76 -10.96 11.45 2.77
N ARG A 77 -11.57 11.77 3.92
CA ARG A 77 -10.85 11.99 5.18
C ARG A 77 -11.12 10.82 6.11
N LEU A 78 -10.16 10.47 6.95
CA LEU A 78 -10.37 9.45 7.99
C LEU A 78 -11.40 9.87 9.03
N SER A 79 -11.69 11.17 9.15
CA SER A 79 -12.79 11.70 9.96
C SER A 79 -14.18 11.51 9.31
N ASN A 80 -14.26 11.13 8.02
CA ASN A 80 -15.54 10.88 7.37
C ASN A 80 -16.27 9.73 8.06
N LYS A 81 -17.59 9.86 8.22
CA LYS A 81 -18.43 8.85 8.89
C LYS A 81 -18.25 7.45 8.32
N MET A 82 -18.25 7.31 7.00
CA MET A 82 -18.02 6.03 6.31
C MET A 82 -16.64 5.42 6.63
N ALA A 83 -15.59 6.24 6.65
CA ALA A 83 -14.24 5.80 6.97
C ALA A 83 -14.16 5.34 8.44
N GLN A 84 -14.70 6.14 9.35
CA GLN A 84 -14.79 5.81 10.79
C GLN A 84 -15.55 4.52 11.06
N GLU A 85 -16.70 4.32 10.41
CA GLU A 85 -17.49 3.09 10.54
C GLU A 85 -16.73 1.87 10.02
N THR A 86 -16.06 1.99 8.87
CA THR A 86 -15.24 0.92 8.30
C THR A 86 -14.07 0.58 9.21
N LEU A 87 -13.36 1.59 9.70
CA LEU A 87 -12.25 1.43 10.65
C LEU A 87 -12.72 0.74 11.92
N ARG A 88 -13.82 1.22 12.53
CA ARG A 88 -14.39 0.62 13.75
C ARG A 88 -14.73 -0.86 13.51
N LYS A 89 -15.47 -1.17 12.45
CA LYS A 89 -15.87 -2.55 12.12
C LYS A 89 -14.67 -3.48 11.94
N MET A 90 -13.62 -3.01 11.25
CA MET A 90 -12.46 -3.83 10.89
C MET A 90 -11.43 -3.95 12.02
N LEU A 91 -11.50 -3.09 13.04
CA LEU A 91 -10.50 -2.98 14.10
C LEU A 91 -11.05 -3.31 15.50
N CYS A 92 -12.34 -3.63 15.60
CA CYS A 92 -13.06 -3.92 16.85
C CYS A 92 -12.51 -5.09 17.69
N GLU A 93 -11.52 -5.84 17.22
CA GLU A 93 -10.88 -6.90 18.03
C GLU A 93 -9.81 -6.36 19.01
N ASP A 94 -9.35 -5.11 18.88
CA ASP A 94 -8.34 -4.47 19.77
C ASP A 94 -8.90 -3.23 20.51
N GLY A 95 -10.13 -3.38 21.01
CA GLY A 95 -11.16 -2.35 21.25
C GLY A 95 -10.89 -1.12 22.14
N GLU A 96 -9.68 -0.84 22.64
CA GLU A 96 -9.45 0.37 23.47
C GLU A 96 -8.37 1.32 22.92
N LYS A 97 -7.21 0.81 22.49
CA LYS A 97 -6.11 1.69 22.02
C LYS A 97 -6.44 2.40 20.71
N LEU A 98 -7.09 1.70 19.78
CA LEU A 98 -7.34 2.25 18.46
C LEU A 98 -8.49 3.25 18.43
N GLN A 99 -9.45 3.09 19.36
CA GLN A 99 -10.58 4.00 19.46
C GLN A 99 -10.12 5.42 19.85
N SER A 100 -9.23 5.54 20.83
CA SER A 100 -8.62 6.84 21.20
C SER A 100 -7.85 7.51 20.05
N LEU A 101 -7.18 6.71 19.21
CA LEU A 101 -6.43 7.17 18.04
C LEU A 101 -7.33 7.65 16.90
N LEU A 102 -8.48 7.01 16.70
CA LEU A 102 -9.43 7.35 15.64
C LEU A 102 -10.37 8.50 16.00
N GLU A 103 -10.58 8.75 17.29
CA GLU A 103 -11.37 9.87 17.83
C GLU A 103 -10.57 11.19 17.83
N THR A 104 -9.24 11.13 17.85
CA THR A 104 -8.40 12.31 17.62
C THR A 104 -8.41 12.70 16.14
N PRO A 105 -8.82 13.93 15.79
CA PRO A 105 -8.65 14.42 14.43
C PRO A 105 -7.16 14.44 14.06
N GLY A 106 -6.81 14.36 12.77
CA GLY A 106 -5.43 14.54 12.28
C GLY A 106 -4.54 13.31 12.40
N VAL A 107 -5.04 12.20 11.89
CA VAL A 107 -4.28 10.97 11.83
C VAL A 107 -3.32 10.99 10.63
N PHE A 108 -2.05 10.77 10.90
CA PHE A 108 -0.93 10.75 9.98
C PHE A 108 -0.30 9.35 9.88
N GLY A 109 0.44 9.16 8.80
CA GLY A 109 1.26 7.97 8.60
C GLY A 109 0.49 6.84 7.96
N GLY A 110 1.03 5.63 8.09
CA GLY A 110 0.51 4.45 7.41
C GLY A 110 1.19 3.19 7.90
N PRO A 111 1.08 2.08 7.15
CA PRO A 111 1.64 0.78 7.56
C PRO A 111 3.14 0.81 7.89
N HIS A 112 3.85 1.83 7.38
CA HIS A 112 5.29 1.97 7.50
C HIS A 112 5.77 2.84 8.64
N THR A 113 5.04 3.89 8.99
CA THR A 113 5.41 4.87 10.02
C THR A 113 4.58 4.71 11.29
N GLY A 114 3.55 3.86 11.26
CA GLY A 114 2.52 3.83 12.28
C GLY A 114 1.46 4.90 12.02
N VAL A 115 0.49 4.93 12.92
CA VAL A 115 -0.65 5.86 12.91
C VAL A 115 -0.39 6.88 14.02
N LEU A 116 -0.27 8.15 13.66
CA LEU A 116 0.26 9.22 14.51
C LEU A 116 -0.70 10.41 14.50
N ASN A 117 -0.76 11.21 15.56
CA ASN A 117 -1.73 12.30 15.67
C ASN A 117 -1.11 13.70 15.55
N ASP A 118 0.17 13.74 15.22
CA ASP A 118 0.96 14.96 15.22
C ASP A 118 2.00 14.90 14.08
N GLY A 119 2.22 16.04 13.44
CA GLY A 119 3.13 16.15 12.30
C GLY A 119 4.58 16.01 12.71
N HIS A 120 4.97 16.47 13.91
CA HIS A 120 6.32 16.24 14.43
C HIS A 120 6.55 14.76 14.73
N ALA A 121 5.55 14.09 15.31
CA ALA A 121 5.60 12.64 15.52
C ALA A 121 5.78 11.89 14.19
N LEU A 122 5.13 12.33 13.10
CA LEU A 122 5.34 11.77 11.76
C LEU A 122 6.78 11.92 11.28
N LEU A 123 7.34 13.13 11.34
CA LEU A 123 8.71 13.41 10.94
C LEU A 123 9.72 12.59 11.75
N HIS A 124 9.53 12.53 13.06
CA HIS A 124 10.34 11.72 13.97
C HIS A 124 10.25 10.23 13.61
N ALA A 125 9.04 9.69 13.38
CA ALA A 125 8.86 8.29 13.01
C ALA A 125 9.52 7.94 11.67
N ILE A 126 9.45 8.83 10.68
CA ILE A 126 10.16 8.68 9.41
C ILE A 126 11.67 8.63 9.66
N MET A 127 12.20 9.49 10.53
CA MET A 127 13.62 9.53 10.83
C MET A 127 14.11 8.31 11.58
N GLU A 128 13.44 7.90 12.64
CA GLU A 128 13.76 6.68 13.39
C GLU A 128 13.79 5.46 12.47
N LYS A 129 12.80 5.33 11.59
CA LYS A 129 12.79 4.23 10.62
C LYS A 129 13.98 4.27 9.66
N ARG A 130 14.43 5.47 9.29
CA ARG A 130 15.57 5.67 8.38
C ARG A 130 16.92 5.53 9.05
N LYS A 131 17.03 5.69 10.38
CA LYS A 131 18.27 5.38 11.14
C LYS A 131 18.71 3.92 10.99
N LEU A 132 17.79 3.02 10.64
CA LEU A 132 18.08 1.62 10.31
C LEU A 132 18.74 1.43 8.92
N ARG A 133 18.95 2.51 8.17
CA ARG A 133 19.66 2.57 6.87
C ARG A 133 20.70 3.70 6.90
N LYS A 134 21.64 3.71 5.95
CA LYS A 134 22.61 4.82 5.82
C LYS A 134 21.84 6.16 5.74
N PRO A 135 22.04 7.09 6.69
CA PRO A 135 21.32 8.35 6.68
C PRO A 135 21.74 9.18 5.46
N PHE A 136 20.77 9.73 4.75
CA PHE A 136 20.98 10.62 3.60
C PHE A 136 20.55 12.07 3.89
N CYS A 137 20.05 12.30 5.10
CA CYS A 137 19.72 13.61 5.63
C CYS A 137 19.84 13.60 7.15
N THR A 138 20.05 14.77 7.74
CA THR A 138 19.87 15.04 9.17
C THR A 138 18.63 15.91 9.36
N MET A 139 18.02 15.79 10.54
CA MET A 139 16.85 16.57 10.91
C MET A 139 17.09 17.15 12.30
N GLU A 140 16.90 18.46 12.43
CA GLU A 140 17.12 19.20 13.68
C GLU A 140 15.90 20.07 13.94
N SER A 141 15.42 20.07 15.19
CA SER A 141 14.39 20.98 15.66
C SER A 141 15.02 22.29 16.09
N ALA A 142 14.49 23.42 15.65
CA ALA A 142 14.87 24.72 16.18
C ALA A 142 14.29 24.89 17.60
N ASP A 143 15.15 25.27 18.56
CA ASP A 143 14.84 25.24 20.00
C ASP A 143 13.64 26.10 20.39
N ASP A 144 13.46 27.28 19.75
CA ASP A 144 12.41 28.23 20.14
C ASP A 144 11.16 28.20 19.25
N SER A 145 11.29 27.84 17.97
CA SER A 145 10.17 27.91 17.01
C SER A 145 9.45 26.58 16.78
N HIS A 146 10.05 25.47 17.24
CA HIS A 146 9.66 24.11 16.84
C HIS A 146 9.67 23.92 15.31
N ASP A 147 10.37 24.75 14.55
CA ASP A 147 10.58 24.49 13.12
C ASP A 147 11.51 23.28 12.95
N VAL A 148 11.35 22.57 11.84
CA VAL A 148 12.17 21.39 11.54
C VAL A 148 13.06 21.67 10.35
N SER A 149 14.36 21.72 10.57
CA SER A 149 15.37 21.81 9.52
C SER A 149 15.73 20.40 9.06
N ILE A 150 15.67 20.17 7.75
CA ILE A 150 16.12 18.95 7.10
C ILE A 150 17.29 19.30 6.20
N GLN A 151 18.46 18.74 6.51
CA GLN A 151 19.69 18.94 5.77
C GLN A 151 20.03 17.67 4.99
N SER A 152 20.14 17.77 3.67
CA SER A 152 20.63 16.67 2.85
C SER A 152 22.12 16.40 3.13
N SER A 153 22.52 15.12 3.09
CA SER A 153 23.94 14.74 3.07
C SER A 153 24.59 14.94 1.71
N PHE A 154 23.80 15.17 0.66
CA PHE A 154 24.26 15.51 -0.68
C PHE A 154 24.29 17.03 -0.84
N GLU A 155 25.46 17.56 -1.17
CA GLU A 155 25.74 19.01 -1.21
C GLU A 155 24.86 19.77 -2.22
N ASP A 156 24.48 19.12 -3.32
CA ASP A 156 23.66 19.69 -4.39
C ASP A 156 22.18 19.84 -4.03
N MET A 157 21.68 19.07 -3.06
CA MET A 157 20.28 19.13 -2.63
C MET A 157 20.00 20.14 -1.50
N GLY A 158 21.04 20.59 -0.78
CA GLY A 158 20.91 21.66 0.23
C GLY A 158 20.04 21.31 1.45
N SER A 159 19.36 22.33 1.98
CA SER A 159 18.55 22.27 3.20
C SER A 159 17.15 22.84 3.00
N ILE A 160 16.18 22.33 3.74
CA ILE A 160 14.84 22.90 3.82
C ILE A 160 14.39 23.05 5.27
N VAL A 161 13.72 24.15 5.58
CA VAL A 161 13.09 24.38 6.88
C VAL A 161 11.58 24.25 6.71
N ILE A 162 10.99 23.33 7.46
CA ILE A 162 9.55 23.16 7.58
C ILE A 162 9.09 23.95 8.79
N LYS A 163 8.27 24.98 8.56
CA LYS A 163 7.77 25.83 9.63
C LYS A 163 6.74 25.08 10.48
N ASN A 164 6.76 25.28 11.79
CA ASN A 164 5.79 24.70 12.72
C ASN A 164 4.34 25.07 12.35
N ALA A 165 4.14 26.30 11.88
CA ALA A 165 2.83 26.76 11.39
C ALA A 165 2.33 25.97 10.16
N ASP A 166 3.23 25.44 9.33
CA ASP A 166 2.88 24.61 8.19
C ASP A 166 2.63 23.16 8.61
N ILE A 167 3.42 22.64 9.58
CA ILE A 167 3.19 21.31 10.19
C ILE A 167 1.78 21.24 10.80
N GLY A 168 1.33 22.31 11.46
CA GLY A 168 -0.02 22.40 12.01
C GLY A 168 -1.14 22.31 10.97
N LYS A 169 -0.88 22.61 9.69
CA LYS A 169 -1.90 22.52 8.61
C LYS A 169 -2.07 21.11 8.06
N TRP A 170 -1.05 20.25 8.19
CA TRP A 170 -1.03 18.93 7.57
C TRP A 170 -2.21 18.05 7.99
N GLN A 171 -2.73 18.24 9.19
CA GLN A 171 -3.90 17.50 9.69
C GLN A 171 -5.12 17.70 8.77
N GLY A 172 -5.37 18.92 8.30
CA GLY A 172 -6.47 19.23 7.38
C GLY A 172 -6.19 18.79 5.93
N GLU A 173 -4.91 18.66 5.58
CA GLU A 173 -4.44 18.28 4.25
C GLU A 173 -4.21 16.78 4.09
N SER A 174 -4.25 16.01 5.18
CA SER A 174 -4.09 14.56 5.16
C SER A 174 -5.18 13.88 4.31
N VAL A 175 -4.75 12.97 3.44
CA VAL A 175 -5.61 12.27 2.49
C VAL A 175 -5.28 10.78 2.44
N LEU A 176 -6.25 9.97 2.02
CA LEU A 176 -6.01 8.57 1.68
C LEU A 176 -5.16 8.50 0.40
N CYS A 177 -4.00 7.86 0.47
CA CYS A 177 -3.07 7.76 -0.65
C CYS A 177 -3.08 6.35 -1.26
N HIS A 178 -2.77 6.22 -2.56
CA HIS A 178 -2.58 4.90 -3.20
C HIS A 178 -1.50 4.04 -2.49
N ASN A 179 -0.52 4.68 -1.84
CA ASN A 179 0.52 3.99 -1.07
C ASN A 179 0.01 3.28 0.20
N ASP A 180 -1.23 3.56 0.61
CA ASP A 180 -1.91 2.90 1.71
C ASP A 180 -2.60 1.59 1.27
N LEU A 181 -2.67 1.33 -0.04
CA LEU A 181 -3.38 0.21 -0.65
C LEU A 181 -2.46 -0.99 -0.93
N THR A 182 -3.08 -2.13 -1.23
CA THR A 182 -2.42 -3.37 -1.65
C THR A 182 -3.17 -3.97 -2.86
N PRO A 183 -2.48 -4.36 -3.96
CA PRO A 183 -1.06 -4.14 -4.22
C PRO A 183 -0.73 -2.65 -4.38
N ARG A 184 0.53 -2.29 -4.16
CA ARG A 184 0.99 -0.90 -4.32
C ARG A 184 1.38 -0.54 -5.75
N ASN A 185 1.41 -1.54 -6.61
CA ASN A 185 1.74 -1.38 -8.01
C ASN A 185 0.46 -1.01 -8.77
N LEU A 186 0.63 -0.17 -9.80
CA LEU A 186 -0.43 0.08 -10.77
C LEU A 186 -0.39 -1.05 -11.80
N ILE A 187 -1.51 -1.74 -11.97
CA ILE A 187 -1.64 -2.89 -12.86
C ILE A 187 -2.53 -2.49 -14.04
N LEU A 188 -2.02 -2.66 -15.26
CA LEU A 188 -2.75 -2.43 -16.49
C LEU A 188 -3.19 -3.75 -17.12
N ARG A 189 -4.44 -3.80 -17.59
CA ARG A 189 -4.95 -4.90 -18.41
C ARG A 189 -5.15 -4.47 -19.85
N SER A 190 -4.90 -5.39 -20.78
CA SER A 190 -5.27 -5.22 -22.18
C SER A 190 -6.76 -5.46 -22.36
N ARG A 191 -7.48 -4.52 -22.96
CA ARG A 191 -8.88 -4.69 -23.34
C ARG A 191 -8.96 -4.72 -24.87
N ALA A 192 -9.58 -5.76 -25.41
CA ALA A 192 -9.91 -5.79 -26.83
C ALA A 192 -11.04 -4.80 -27.10
N SER A 193 -10.88 -3.94 -28.11
CA SER A 193 -11.95 -3.08 -28.62
C SER A 193 -13.12 -3.93 -29.11
N ALA A 194 -14.35 -3.50 -28.81
CA ALA A 194 -15.57 -4.15 -29.32
C ALA A 194 -15.77 -3.90 -30.83
N ASP A 195 -15.14 -2.86 -31.37
CA ASP A 195 -15.30 -2.41 -32.75
C ASP A 195 -14.18 -2.93 -33.68
N ASP A 196 -12.99 -3.19 -33.13
CA ASP A 196 -11.90 -3.89 -33.83
C ASP A 196 -11.14 -4.82 -32.87
N PRO A 197 -11.30 -6.16 -32.98
CA PRO A 197 -10.61 -7.10 -32.11
C PRO A 197 -9.07 -7.10 -32.25
N ASN A 198 -8.50 -6.38 -33.22
CA ASN A 198 -7.05 -6.15 -33.33
C ASN A 198 -6.58 -4.83 -32.67
N GLU A 199 -7.50 -3.96 -32.24
CA GLU A 199 -7.16 -2.70 -31.57
C GLU A 199 -7.24 -2.89 -30.05
N ASN A 200 -6.08 -2.96 -29.41
CA ASN A 200 -5.97 -3.13 -27.96
C ASN A 200 -5.82 -1.75 -27.31
N HIS A 201 -6.80 -1.36 -26.48
CA HIS A 201 -6.68 -0.21 -25.60
C HIS A 201 -6.41 -0.69 -24.18
N ARG A 202 -5.49 -0.03 -23.47
CA ARG A 202 -5.19 -0.35 -22.08
C ARG A 202 -5.85 0.67 -21.16
N GLU A 203 -6.82 0.20 -20.40
CA GLU A 203 -7.65 0.96 -19.47
C GLU A 203 -7.58 0.27 -18.09
N LEU A 204 -7.64 1.03 -17.00
CA LEU A 204 -7.69 0.49 -15.65
C LEU A 204 -9.08 -0.07 -15.35
N THR A 205 -9.27 -1.39 -15.44
CA THR A 205 -10.58 -2.04 -15.20
C THR A 205 -10.49 -3.42 -14.54
N ARG A 206 -11.57 -3.78 -13.82
CA ARG A 206 -11.79 -5.05 -13.09
C ARG A 206 -12.10 -6.24 -14.02
N ASP A 207 -11.66 -7.46 -13.65
CA ASP A 207 -12.00 -8.73 -14.37
C ASP A 207 -13.27 -9.41 -13.84
N ASN A 208 -13.82 -10.31 -14.66
CA ASN A 208 -15.02 -11.11 -14.43
C ASN A 208 -14.80 -12.64 -14.31
N ASP A 209 -13.59 -13.21 -14.42
CA ASP A 209 -13.39 -14.68 -14.29
C ASP A 209 -12.49 -15.10 -13.10
N PRO A 210 -13.04 -15.75 -12.05
CA PRO A 210 -12.30 -16.17 -10.87
C PRO A 210 -11.74 -17.62 -10.88
N PHE A 211 -11.76 -18.38 -11.98
CA PHE A 211 -11.40 -19.82 -11.92
C PHE A 211 -10.40 -20.40 -12.94
N VAL A 212 -9.83 -19.65 -13.88
CA VAL A 212 -8.89 -20.25 -14.86
C VAL A 212 -7.45 -19.84 -14.56
N GLY A 213 -6.84 -20.54 -13.61
CA GLY A 213 -5.38 -20.52 -13.47
C GLY A 213 -4.66 -21.15 -14.69
N TRP A 214 -3.33 -21.24 -14.58
CA TRP A 214 -2.46 -21.88 -15.58
C TRP A 214 -2.89 -23.33 -15.88
N THR A 215 -3.18 -23.63 -17.15
CA THR A 215 -3.30 -25.01 -17.64
C THR A 215 -1.95 -25.50 -18.18
N ARG A 216 -1.46 -26.62 -17.62
CA ARG A 216 -0.49 -27.49 -18.31
C ARG A 216 -1.26 -28.38 -19.29
N SER A 217 -0.64 -28.66 -20.44
CA SER A 217 -1.13 -29.61 -21.43
C SER A 217 -1.54 -30.93 -20.77
N SER A 218 -2.70 -31.43 -21.19
CA SER A 218 -3.30 -32.69 -20.80
C SER A 218 -2.37 -33.88 -21.05
N GLN A 219 -1.64 -34.29 -20.03
CA GLN A 219 -1.18 -35.66 -19.74
C GLN A 219 -0.40 -35.56 -18.43
N ASP A 220 -1.07 -35.80 -17.30
CA ASP A 220 -0.54 -36.51 -16.12
C ASP A 220 -1.50 -36.33 -14.93
N GLU A 221 -2.06 -37.48 -14.52
CA GLU A 221 -2.65 -37.89 -13.24
C GLU A 221 -3.60 -36.97 -12.42
N PRO A 222 -4.48 -37.56 -11.59
CA PRO A 222 -5.40 -36.80 -10.75
C PRO A 222 -4.63 -35.87 -9.80
N LEU A 223 -5.10 -34.62 -9.73
CA LEU A 223 -4.59 -33.59 -8.84
C LEU A 223 -4.44 -34.10 -7.40
N SER A 224 -3.19 -34.16 -6.92
CA SER A 224 -2.91 -34.34 -5.50
C SER A 224 -3.47 -33.14 -4.76
N GLU A 225 -4.36 -33.39 -3.79
CA GLU A 225 -4.74 -32.39 -2.79
C GLU A 225 -3.46 -31.79 -2.21
N PHE A 226 -3.38 -30.46 -2.21
CA PHE A 226 -2.27 -29.75 -1.58
C PHE A 226 -2.33 -30.04 -0.08
N SER A 227 -1.51 -31.00 0.37
CA SER A 227 -1.41 -31.28 1.80
C SER A 227 -0.81 -30.07 2.52
N SER A 228 -1.24 -29.82 3.75
CA SER A 228 -0.69 -28.75 4.60
C SER A 228 0.84 -28.81 4.71
N ALA A 229 1.44 -30.01 4.59
CA ALA A 229 2.89 -30.19 4.56
C ALA A 229 3.57 -29.56 3.32
N ALA A 230 2.88 -29.50 2.18
CA ALA A 230 3.39 -28.83 0.99
C ALA A 230 3.41 -27.30 1.14
N PHE A 231 2.43 -26.74 1.87
CA PHE A 231 2.40 -25.32 2.19
C PHE A 231 3.45 -24.96 3.25
N GLU A 232 3.60 -25.75 4.30
CA GLU A 232 4.66 -25.58 5.30
C GLU A 232 6.05 -25.63 4.66
N LYS A 233 6.27 -26.57 3.73
CA LYS A 233 7.53 -26.64 2.98
C LYS A 233 7.81 -25.38 2.16
N LEU A 234 6.80 -24.80 1.51
CA LEU A 234 6.93 -23.55 0.76
C LEU A 234 7.35 -22.38 1.67
N VAL A 235 6.75 -22.31 2.87
CA VAL A 235 7.09 -21.31 3.88
C VAL A 235 8.53 -21.49 4.36
N ASP A 236 8.93 -22.73 4.64
CA ASP A 236 10.29 -23.05 5.09
C ASP A 236 11.34 -22.74 4.01
N ASP A 237 11.07 -23.06 2.76
CA ASP A 237 11.95 -22.78 1.63
C ASP A 237 12.14 -21.26 1.43
N LEU A 238 11.06 -20.47 1.57
CA LEU A 238 11.12 -19.01 1.51
C LEU A 238 11.94 -18.42 2.67
N VAL A 239 11.75 -18.93 3.89
CA VAL A 239 12.52 -18.51 5.07
C VAL A 239 14.01 -18.81 4.87
N LYS A 240 14.33 -20.00 4.33
CA LYS A 240 15.69 -20.42 4.06
C LYS A 240 16.37 -19.57 2.98
N GLU A 241 15.66 -19.24 1.91
CA GLU A 241 16.16 -18.34 0.87
C GLU A 241 16.42 -16.92 1.43
N MET A 242 15.51 -16.41 2.25
CA MET A 242 15.65 -15.10 2.89
C MET A 242 16.83 -15.05 3.88
N ALA A 243 17.13 -16.15 4.56
CA ALA A 243 18.32 -16.27 5.41
C ALA A 243 19.61 -16.29 4.58
N ALA A 244 19.66 -17.09 3.51
CA ALA A 244 20.82 -17.15 2.61
C ALA A 244 21.11 -15.78 1.95
N ARG A 245 20.08 -15.02 1.57
CA ARG A 245 20.21 -13.65 1.05
C ARG A 245 20.73 -12.64 2.08
N ARG A 246 20.54 -12.89 3.38
CA ARG A 246 21.07 -12.04 4.45
C ARG A 246 22.54 -12.36 4.71
N GLU A 247 22.90 -13.63 4.69
CA GLU A 247 24.29 -14.08 4.86
C GLU A 247 25.17 -13.67 3.67
N SER A 248 24.65 -13.72 2.44
CA SER A 248 25.39 -13.29 1.25
C SER A 248 25.61 -11.78 1.18
N LYS A 249 24.80 -10.99 1.89
CA LYS A 249 24.96 -9.53 2.03
C LYS A 249 25.84 -9.11 3.21
N ALA A 250 26.19 -10.07 4.07
CA ALA A 250 27.05 -9.85 5.24
C ALA A 250 28.52 -10.28 5.00
N LYS A 251 28.82 -10.82 3.80
CA LYS A 251 30.17 -10.99 3.26
C LYS A 251 30.51 -9.85 2.32
#